data_AF-V6F560-F1
#
_entry.id   AF-V6F560-F1
#
_cell.length_a   1.000
_cell.length_b   1.000
_cell.length_c   1.000
_cell.angle_alpha   90.00
_cell.angle_beta   90.00
_cell.angle_gamma   90.00
#
_symmetry.space_group_name_H-M   'P 1'
#
loop_
_entity.id
_entity.type
_entity.pdbx_description
1 polymer ?
#
loop_
_entity_poly.entity_id
_entity_poly.type
_entity_poly.pdbx_seq_one_letter_code
_entity_poly.pdbx_strand_id
1 'polypeptide(L)'
;MFVIDGDTYQISHAGAPDGEPVRARHFDTPEKGDRAQCRAEREKAQQASTFARRLLPRGAAVALSDLGRDRYGRLLATVTLPDGTNIAAQLIGAGLAL
;
A
#
# COMPACT_ATOMS: atom_id res chain seq x y z
N MET A 1 2.94 7.27 9.26
CA MET A 1 2.41 6.58 8.07
C MET A 1 1.86 7.58 7.05
N PHE A 2 2.24 7.42 5.78
CA PHE A 2 1.70 8.15 4.64
C PHE A 2 1.52 7.21 3.44
N VAL A 3 0.38 7.29 2.75
CA VAL A 3 0.10 6.49 1.56
C VAL A 3 0.74 7.13 0.32
N ILE A 4 1.56 6.41 -0.43
CA ILE A 4 2.11 6.86 -1.72
C ILE A 4 1.13 6.46 -2.83
N ASP A 5 0.87 5.17 -2.96
CA ASP A 5 -0.09 4.57 -3.89
C ASP A 5 -0.85 3.40 -3.26
N GLY A 6 -1.53 2.61 -4.08
CA GLY A 6 -2.49 1.62 -3.58
C GLY A 6 -1.81 0.50 -2.80
N ASP A 7 -0.58 0.13 -3.16
CA ASP A 7 0.24 -0.91 -2.52
C ASP A 7 1.53 -0.38 -1.87
N THR A 8 1.89 0.90 -2.02
CA THR A 8 3.12 1.47 -1.43
C THR A 8 2.83 2.55 -0.40
N TYR A 9 3.51 2.44 0.75
CA TYR A 9 3.34 3.33 1.90
C TYR A 9 4.69 3.77 2.50
N GLN A 10 4.72 4.91 3.18
CA GLN A 10 5.86 5.34 4.00
C GLN A 10 5.55 5.10 5.47
N ILE A 11 6.34 4.24 6.11
CA ILE A 11 6.13 3.81 7.49
C ILE A 11 7.37 4.14 8.30
N SER A 12 7.18 4.86 9.40
CA SER A 12 8.22 5.11 10.39
C SER A 12 8.14 4.00 11.45
N HIS A 13 9.22 3.26 11.65
CA HIS A 13 9.31 2.25 12.70
C HIS A 13 10.72 2.18 13.28
N ALA A 14 10.85 1.57 14.46
CA ALA A 14 12.15 1.41 15.11
C ALA A 14 13.11 0.60 14.22
N GLY A 15 14.36 1.05 14.12
CA GLY A 15 15.40 0.39 13.35
C GLY A 15 15.42 0.70 11.85
N ALA A 16 14.59 1.63 11.37
CA ALA A 16 14.58 2.09 9.98
C ALA A 16 14.63 3.62 9.88
N PRO A 17 15.04 4.18 8.72
CA PRO A 17 14.89 5.61 8.43
C PRO A 17 13.44 6.05 8.57
N ASP A 18 13.23 7.31 8.93
CA ASP A 18 11.88 7.88 8.99
C ASP A 18 11.20 7.81 7.62
N GLY A 19 9.99 7.24 7.59
CA GLY A 19 9.22 7.04 6.36
C GLY A 19 9.80 6.00 5.40
N GLU A 20 10.38 4.89 5.90
CA GLU A 20 10.83 3.77 5.06
C GLU A 20 9.70 3.36 4.08
N PRO A 21 9.98 3.27 2.76
CA PRO A 21 9.01 2.76 1.80
C PRO A 21 8.73 1.27 2.02
N VAL A 22 7.47 0.97 2.28
CA VAL A 22 6.95 -0.38 2.46
C VAL A 22 5.97 -0.66 1.34
N ARG A 23 6.27 -1.69 0.54
CA ARG A 23 5.33 -2.24 -0.43
C ARG A 23 4.56 -3.36 0.23
N ALA A 24 3.24 -3.22 0.29
CA ALA A 24 2.41 -4.30 0.75
C ALA A 24 2.43 -5.46 -0.24
N ARG A 25 2.50 -6.66 0.30
CA ARG A 25 2.51 -7.90 -0.48
C ARG A 25 1.13 -8.55 -0.49
N HIS A 26 1.00 -9.57 -1.35
CA HIS A 26 -0.22 -10.35 -1.59
C HIS A 26 -1.29 -9.64 -2.41
N PHE A 27 -0.98 -8.48 -3.00
CA PHE A 27 -1.79 -7.82 -4.01
C PHE A 27 -0.96 -6.85 -4.83
N ASP A 28 -1.42 -6.53 -6.03
CA ASP A 28 -0.88 -5.46 -6.87
C ASP A 28 -1.98 -4.45 -7.20
N THR A 29 -1.65 -3.15 -7.15
CA THR A 29 -2.56 -2.09 -7.61
C THR A 29 -2.21 -1.63 -9.01
N PRO A 30 -3.20 -1.17 -9.81
CA PRO A 30 -2.94 -0.68 -11.16
C PRO A 30 -1.92 0.46 -11.17
N GLU A 31 -1.12 0.56 -12.24
CA GLU A 31 -0.08 1.57 -12.34
C GLU A 31 -0.68 2.99 -12.49
N LYS A 32 -0.03 3.97 -11.89
CA LYS A 32 -0.48 5.37 -11.88
C LYS A 32 0.13 6.22 -12.97
N GLY A 33 -0.53 7.35 -13.26
CA GLY A 33 0.04 8.44 -14.02
C GLY A 33 0.47 7.97 -15.40
N ASP A 34 1.70 8.30 -15.80
CA ASP A 34 2.22 8.02 -17.14
C ASP A 34 2.65 6.55 -17.32
N ARG A 35 2.62 5.75 -16.25
CA ARG A 35 2.83 4.30 -16.32
C ARG A 35 1.55 3.53 -16.64
N ALA A 36 0.39 4.16 -16.49
CA ALA A 36 -0.88 3.56 -16.83
C ALA A 36 -0.98 3.38 -18.35
N GLN A 37 -1.29 2.16 -18.80
CA GLN A 37 -1.42 1.79 -20.20
C GLN A 37 -2.69 2.38 -20.83
N CYS A 38 -3.69 2.72 -20.00
CA CYS A 38 -4.92 3.35 -20.46
C CYS A 38 -5.56 4.24 -19.39
N ARG A 39 -6.53 5.05 -19.81
CA ARG A 39 -7.30 5.94 -18.91
C ARG A 39 -8.02 5.18 -17.79
N ALA A 40 -8.63 4.03 -18.12
CA ALA A 40 -9.35 3.22 -17.14
C ALA A 40 -8.43 2.68 -16.04
N GLU A 41 -7.21 2.28 -16.39
CA GLU A 41 -6.19 1.84 -15.43
C GLU A 41 -5.77 3.00 -14.52
N ARG A 42 -5.50 4.17 -15.09
CA ARG A 42 -5.17 5.39 -14.33
C ARG A 42 -6.26 5.77 -13.33
N GLU A 43 -7.53 5.68 -13.74
CA GLU A 43 -8.69 5.95 -12.88
C GLU A 43 -8.78 4.93 -11.73
N LYS A 44 -8.61 3.63 -12.02
CA LYS A 44 -8.57 2.59 -10.97
C LYS A 44 -7.41 2.78 -9.99
N ALA A 45 -6.21 3.12 -10.48
CA ALA A 45 -5.05 3.39 -9.63
C ALA A 45 -5.30 4.57 -8.67
N GLN A 46 -5.97 5.61 -9.15
CA GLN A 46 -6.38 6.75 -8.33
C GLN A 46 -7.44 6.37 -7.30
N GLN A 47 -8.41 5.53 -7.67
CA GLN A 47 -9.43 5.00 -6.76
C GLN A 47 -8.78 4.14 -5.66
N ALA A 48 -7.89 3.21 -6.01
CA ALA A 48 -7.12 2.38 -5.09
C ALA A 48 -6.40 3.23 -4.03
N SER A 49 -5.73 4.28 -4.48
CA SER A 49 -5.00 5.18 -3.57
C SER A 49 -5.88 6.03 -2.70
N THR A 50 -6.99 6.51 -3.25
CA THR A 50 -7.98 7.27 -2.47
C THR A 50 -8.61 6.36 -1.40
N PHE A 51 -8.91 5.12 -1.76
CA PHE A 51 -9.44 4.11 -0.84
C PHE A 51 -8.42 3.77 0.26
N ALA A 52 -7.17 3.49 -0.10
CA ALA A 52 -6.09 3.24 0.86
C ALA A 52 -5.89 4.44 1.82
N ARG A 53 -5.93 5.69 1.33
CA ARG A 53 -5.85 6.90 2.17
C ARG A 53 -7.04 7.06 3.13
N ARG A 54 -8.22 6.55 2.77
CA ARG A 54 -9.40 6.56 3.66
C ARG A 54 -9.25 5.54 4.79
N LEU A 55 -8.73 4.35 4.49
CA LEU A 55 -8.46 3.31 5.49
C LEU A 55 -7.27 3.67 6.39
N LEU A 56 -6.25 4.30 5.81
CA LEU A 56 -4.99 4.68 6.44
C LEU A 56 -4.80 6.19 6.34
N PRO A 57 -5.52 6.99 7.17
CA PRO A 57 -5.29 8.43 7.22
C PRO A 57 -3.84 8.72 7.64
N ARG A 58 -3.37 9.93 7.32
CA ARG A 58 -2.01 10.35 7.66
C ARG A 58 -1.77 10.20 9.16
N GLY A 59 -0.71 9.47 9.54
CA GLY A 59 -0.38 9.18 10.93
C GLY A 59 -1.02 7.91 11.50
N ALA A 60 -1.83 7.18 10.73
CA ALA A 60 -2.40 5.90 11.17
C ALA A 60 -1.31 4.89 11.58
N ALA A 61 -1.58 4.12 12.63
CA ALA A 61 -0.75 2.99 13.03
C ALA A 61 -1.14 1.74 12.23
N VAL A 62 -0.16 0.88 11.94
CA VAL A 62 -0.35 -0.42 11.28
C VAL A 62 0.59 -1.44 11.89
N ALA A 63 0.21 -2.71 11.84
CA ALA A 63 1.09 -3.83 12.10
C ALA A 63 1.70 -4.33 10.78
N LEU A 64 3.01 -4.58 10.80
CA LEU A 64 3.74 -5.20 9.70
C LEU A 64 4.08 -6.64 10.07
N SER A 65 3.76 -7.57 9.18
CA SER A 65 4.10 -8.98 9.32
C SER A 65 4.57 -9.56 7.99
N ASP A 66 5.06 -10.80 7.98
CA ASP A 66 5.59 -11.46 6.77
C ASP A 66 6.62 -10.57 6.04
N LEU A 67 7.65 -10.15 6.79
CA LEU A 67 8.64 -9.20 6.32
C LEU A 67 9.58 -9.85 5.29
N GLY A 68 9.97 -9.08 4.28
CA GLY A 68 11.05 -9.43 3.37
C GLY A 68 11.58 -8.20 2.65
N ARG A 69 12.55 -8.39 1.76
CA ARG A 69 13.04 -7.33 0.88
C ARG A 69 13.04 -7.82 -0.56
N ASP A 70 12.72 -6.94 -1.50
CA ASP A 70 12.88 -7.25 -2.92
C ASP A 70 14.33 -7.06 -3.39
N ARG A 71 14.61 -7.39 -4.66
CA ARG A 71 15.94 -7.23 -5.27
C ARG A 71 16.47 -5.79 -5.31
N TYR A 72 15.60 -4.80 -5.11
CA TYR A 72 15.94 -3.38 -5.06
C TYR A 72 16.04 -2.86 -3.63
N GLY A 73 15.88 -3.73 -2.63
CA GLY A 73 15.98 -3.41 -1.21
C GLY A 73 14.72 -2.82 -0.59
N ARG A 74 13.58 -2.77 -1.30
CA ARG A 74 12.31 -2.25 -0.74
C ARG A 74 11.76 -3.21 0.31
N LEU A 75 11.28 -2.68 1.43
CA LEU A 75 10.63 -3.50 2.45
C LEU A 75 9.29 -4.02 1.90
N LEU A 76 9.09 -5.32 2.01
CA LEU A 76 7.86 -6.02 1.64
C LEU A 76 7.20 -6.51 2.93
N ALA A 77 5.91 -6.22 3.14
CA ALA A 77 5.22 -6.64 4.35
C ALA A 77 3.71 -6.80 4.15
N THR A 78 3.07 -7.71 4.89
CA THR A 78 1.63 -7.69 5.08
C THR A 78 1.28 -6.53 6.02
N VAL A 79 0.34 -5.69 5.59
CA VAL A 79 -0.10 -4.50 6.34
C VAL A 79 -1.48 -4.74 6.93
N THR A 80 -1.56 -4.66 8.26
CA THR A 80 -2.79 -4.88 9.03
C THR A 80 -3.12 -3.65 9.87
N LEU A 81 -4.38 -3.23 9.85
CA LEU A 81 -4.89 -2.12 10.68
C LEU A 81 -4.97 -2.54 12.16
N PRO A 82 -5.08 -1.59 13.11
CA PRO A 82 -5.12 -1.89 14.53
C PRO A 82 -6.31 -2.77 14.97
N ASP A 83 -7.39 -2.77 14.18
CA ASP A 83 -8.59 -3.60 14.38
C ASP A 83 -8.45 -5.03 13.81
N GLY A 84 -7.28 -5.36 13.25
CA GLY A 84 -7.03 -6.66 12.60
C GLY A 84 -7.38 -6.70 11.12
N THR A 85 -7.90 -5.61 10.53
CA THR A 85 -8.26 -5.57 9.11
C THR A 85 -7.03 -5.64 8.21
N ASN A 86 -7.02 -6.58 7.26
CA ASN A 86 -5.96 -6.68 6.24
C ASN A 86 -6.23 -5.72 5.08
N ILE A 87 -5.29 -4.82 4.77
CA ILE A 87 -5.45 -3.81 3.70
C ILE A 87 -5.61 -4.47 2.31
N ALA A 88 -4.92 -5.59 2.06
CA ALA A 88 -4.97 -6.32 0.80
C ALA A 88 -6.39 -6.82 0.53
N ALA A 89 -7.00 -7.44 1.55
CA ALA A 89 -8.36 -7.95 1.45
C ALA A 89 -9.38 -6.82 1.18
N GLN A 90 -9.17 -5.64 1.76
CA GLN A 90 -10.04 -4.48 1.52
C GLN A 90 -9.91 -3.96 0.08
N LEU A 91 -8.69 -3.86 -0.45
CA LEU A 91 -8.45 -3.38 -1.81
C LEU A 91 -8.92 -4.37 -2.87
N ILE A 92 -8.66 -5.66 -2.68
CA ILE A 92 -9.16 -6.74 -3.55
C ILE A 92 -10.69 -6.80 -3.50
N GLY A 93 -11.28 -6.77 -2.30
CA GLY A 93 -12.73 -6.79 -2.12
C GLY A 93 -13.45 -5.60 -2.76
N ALA A 94 -12.78 -4.44 -2.86
CA ALA A 94 -13.28 -3.27 -3.57
C ALA A 94 -13.04 -3.31 -5.09
N GLY A 95 -12.39 -4.35 -5.63
CA GLY A 95 -12.04 -4.45 -7.06
C GLY A 95 -10.95 -3.47 -7.51
N LEU A 96 -10.11 -3.02 -6.56
CA LEU A 96 -9.07 -2.01 -6.77
C LEU A 96 -7.65 -2.61 -6.81
N ALA A 97 -7.53 -3.91 -6.59
CA ALA A 97 -6.29 -4.69 -6.64
C ALA A 97 -6.57 -6.13 -7.07
N LEU A 98 -5.52 -6.86 -7.44
CA LEU A 98 -5.52 -8.29 -7.76
C LEU A 98 -4.48 -9.04 -6.94
#